data_AF-A0A9W8SCI2-F1
#
_entry.id   AF-A0A9W8SCI2-F1
#
_cell.length_a   1.000
_cell.length_b   1.000
_cell.length_c   1.000
_cell.angle_alpha   90.00
_cell.angle_beta   90.00
_cell.angle_gamma   90.00
#
_symmetry.space_group_name_H-M   'P 1'
#
loop_
_entity.id
_entity.type
_entity.pdbx_description
1 polymer ?
#
loop_
_entity_poly.entity_id
_entity_poly.type
_entity_poly.pdbx_seq_one_letter_code
_entity_poly.pdbx_strand_id
1 'polypeptide(L)'
;MSDTDVLYVLRDIPGKGRGLVAASRIPKGTRILAESPLFRIPLQAASTESFRASIIKKVDALPEPARQTFFSLHNAHPEAGQVLGTIKTNAFPLGLRTPEGGLFLKASRINHAYKQNAQHNWNENIQKLTIHAIRDIEEGSEITIMYLGERLDYAARQLKLKTDFGFDCTCDLCSLPLTERMISDSRIIEIQKLDKSFGDGSSVLASPLQALHNVQKLVDLFKLEDITDVTLSQAYRNAFQVAVVNKDLARAKVFAERSLSARVIVEGHDTSDVEKLERLIKDPSRHESHGISARWESEINDIPQDLEENDFENWLWRVEQPQDVVITDLRNELDFPCFEDLPPGRVLGIDPFQPNEHWAFLGEIVHIDALWRVRLTVKDKAGHRLPIAFYTDDRGREIAPSMLRVGYTVAILYPEQHGFLDSSVGIRHEDQKLLKVFPVSLDNLMLLSDKMQVYAMLADGKRTCHGCNKDSASLMKCAKCDFFWYCDKDCQTRGWVENGHKADCKLLRDPDLKGLFLLKWDEFEDYMSFPLTFEE
;
A
#
# COMPACT_ATOMS: atom_id res chain seq x y z
N MET A 1 -15.73 -40.20 29.37
CA MET A 1 -16.18 -40.42 27.97
C MET A 1 -15.51 -39.33 27.16
N SER A 2 -14.69 -39.58 26.14
CA SER A 2 -14.42 -40.77 25.32
C SER A 2 -12.90 -40.84 25.05
N ASP A 3 -12.44 -41.86 24.32
CA ASP A 3 -11.07 -42.00 23.80
C ASP A 3 -10.42 -40.65 23.48
N THR A 4 -9.18 -40.42 23.92
CA THR A 4 -8.36 -39.35 23.34
C THR A 4 -8.17 -39.69 21.87
N ASP A 5 -9.03 -39.15 21.02
CA ASP A 5 -8.91 -39.26 19.57
C ASP A 5 -7.50 -38.88 19.19
N VAL A 6 -6.76 -39.87 18.70
CA VAL A 6 -5.38 -39.69 18.26
C VAL A 6 -5.45 -38.76 17.05
N LEU A 7 -5.05 -37.49 17.21
CA LEU A 7 -5.14 -36.49 16.14
C LEU A 7 -4.22 -36.81 14.97
N TYR A 8 -3.10 -37.50 15.22
CA TYR A 8 -2.10 -37.79 14.20
C TYR A 8 -1.36 -39.10 14.44
N VAL A 9 -0.83 -39.67 13.37
CA VAL A 9 0.01 -40.87 13.36
C VAL A 9 1.31 -40.64 12.59
N LEU A 10 2.39 -41.31 13.00
CA LEU A 10 3.66 -41.29 12.30
C LEU A 10 3.64 -42.31 11.15
N ARG A 11 3.90 -41.87 9.93
CA ARG A 11 3.90 -42.71 8.72
C ARG A 11 5.16 -42.50 7.90
N ASP A 12 5.49 -43.47 7.04
CA ASP A 12 6.46 -43.25 5.97
C ASP A 12 5.80 -42.47 4.84
N ILE A 13 6.46 -41.40 4.40
CA ILE A 13 6.02 -40.49 3.35
C ILE A 13 6.96 -40.67 2.16
N PRO A 14 6.43 -41.07 0.98
CA PRO A 14 7.24 -41.27 -0.21
C PRO A 14 8.14 -40.06 -0.52
N GLY A 15 9.44 -40.31 -0.62
CA GLY A 15 10.44 -39.27 -0.91
C GLY A 15 10.76 -38.29 0.22
N LYS A 16 10.06 -38.35 1.37
CA LYS A 16 10.27 -37.43 2.51
C LYS A 16 10.67 -38.12 3.83
N GLY A 17 10.80 -39.45 3.84
CA GLY A 17 11.14 -40.18 5.06
C GLY A 17 9.92 -40.39 5.95
N ARG A 18 9.97 -40.00 7.23
CA ARG A 18 8.83 -40.16 8.16
C ARG A 18 8.14 -38.81 8.41
N GLY A 19 6.82 -38.81 8.40
CA GLY A 19 5.97 -37.62 8.57
C GLY A 19 4.81 -37.85 9.52
N LEU A 20 4.26 -36.78 10.11
CA LEU A 20 2.99 -36.84 10.83
C LEU A 20 1.82 -36.72 9.83
N VAL A 21 0.83 -37.60 9.97
CA VAL A 21 -0.37 -37.63 9.13
C VAL A 21 -1.59 -37.50 10.04
N ALA A 22 -2.56 -36.68 9.67
CA ALA A 22 -3.82 -36.52 10.38
C ALA A 22 -4.56 -37.87 10.45
N ALA A 23 -4.87 -38.33 11.66
CA ALA A 23 -5.60 -39.59 11.89
C ALA A 23 -7.12 -39.38 12.01
N SER A 24 -7.54 -38.13 12.09
CA SER A 24 -8.92 -37.65 11.98
C SER A 24 -8.89 -36.25 11.37
N ARG A 25 -10.05 -35.70 10.99
CA ARG A 25 -10.14 -34.28 10.60
C ARG A 25 -9.68 -33.39 11.77
N ILE A 26 -8.77 -32.45 11.51
CA ILE A 26 -8.26 -31.48 12.48
C ILE A 26 -8.77 -30.09 12.09
N PRO A 27 -9.69 -29.49 12.86
CA PRO A 27 -10.17 -28.13 12.61
C PRO A 27 -9.06 -27.08 12.77
N LYS A 28 -9.15 -26.00 12.00
CA LYS A 28 -8.34 -24.78 12.15
C LYS A 28 -8.35 -24.28 13.59
N GLY A 29 -7.18 -23.87 14.08
CA GLY A 29 -6.95 -23.42 15.46
C GLY A 29 -6.67 -24.53 16.48
N THR A 30 -6.81 -25.81 16.09
CA THR A 30 -6.56 -26.93 16.99
C THR A 30 -5.07 -27.02 17.34
N ARG A 31 -4.75 -27.15 18.63
CA ARG A 31 -3.41 -27.51 19.11
C ARG A 31 -3.16 -29.00 18.86
N ILE A 32 -2.34 -29.29 17.84
CA ILE A 32 -1.98 -30.65 17.42
C ILE A 32 -0.99 -31.28 18.39
N LEU A 33 0.03 -30.51 18.82
CA LEU A 33 1.12 -30.99 19.66
C LEU A 33 1.53 -29.92 20.68
N ALA A 34 1.88 -30.35 21.89
CA ALA A 34 2.61 -29.57 22.88
C ALA A 34 3.74 -30.42 23.48
N GLU A 35 4.98 -30.13 23.12
CA GLU A 35 6.14 -30.96 23.44
C GLU A 35 7.17 -30.17 24.26
N SER A 36 7.63 -30.76 25.37
CA SER A 36 8.77 -30.23 26.12
C SER A 36 10.07 -30.52 25.38
N PRO A 37 11.07 -29.61 25.41
CA PRO A 37 12.33 -29.86 24.74
C PRO A 37 13.02 -31.08 25.36
N LEU A 38 13.58 -31.95 24.52
CA LEU A 38 14.46 -33.03 24.96
C LEU A 38 15.68 -32.45 25.71
N PHE A 39 16.23 -31.37 25.16
CA PHE A 39 17.17 -30.47 25.81
C PHE A 39 17.27 -29.15 25.03
N ARG A 40 17.76 -28.10 25.69
CA ARG A 40 18.05 -26.79 25.09
C ARG A 40 19.48 -26.71 24.57
N ILE A 41 19.68 -25.89 23.54
CA ILE A 41 20.97 -25.64 22.88
C ILE A 41 21.17 -24.15 22.61
N PRO A 42 22.35 -23.56 22.84
CA PRO A 42 22.67 -22.24 22.30
C PRO A 42 22.90 -22.31 20.78
N LEU A 43 22.12 -21.54 20.01
CA LEU A 43 22.19 -21.47 18.55
C LEU A 43 23.42 -20.69 18.05
N GLN A 44 23.94 -19.74 18.84
CA GLN A 44 25.09 -18.89 18.46
C GLN A 44 26.45 -19.45 18.87
N ALA A 45 26.51 -20.42 19.79
CA ALA A 45 27.76 -20.97 20.32
C ALA A 45 28.24 -22.25 19.60
N ALA A 46 27.66 -22.54 18.43
CA ALA A 46 27.68 -23.86 17.79
C ALA A 46 29.05 -24.34 17.25
N SER A 47 30.11 -23.53 17.35
CA SER A 47 31.41 -23.79 16.72
C SER A 47 32.56 -24.13 17.67
N THR A 48 32.34 -24.15 18.99
CA THR A 48 33.41 -24.51 19.94
C THR A 48 33.44 -26.01 20.23
N GLU A 49 34.64 -26.58 20.39
CA GLU A 49 34.81 -27.99 20.76
C GLU A 49 34.15 -28.31 22.12
N SER A 50 34.12 -27.33 23.02
CA SER A 50 33.44 -27.44 24.31
C SER A 50 31.92 -27.52 24.17
N PHE A 51 31.32 -26.80 23.22
CA PHE A 51 29.91 -26.94 22.87
C PHE A 51 29.62 -28.33 22.33
N ARG A 52 30.44 -28.81 21.38
CA ARG A 52 30.32 -30.17 20.80
C ARG A 52 30.34 -31.23 21.91
N ALA A 53 31.32 -31.18 22.80
CA ALA A 53 31.43 -32.12 23.92
C ALA A 53 30.23 -32.06 24.88
N SER A 54 29.74 -30.85 25.20
CA SER A 54 28.57 -30.65 26.06
C SER A 54 27.30 -31.29 25.47
N ILE A 55 27.10 -31.13 24.16
CA ILE A 55 25.96 -31.70 23.45
C ILE A 55 26.04 -33.22 23.39
N ILE A 56 27.20 -33.79 23.07
CA ILE A 56 27.40 -35.25 23.06
C ILE A 56 27.07 -35.82 24.45
N LYS A 57 27.56 -35.19 25.51
CA LYS A 57 27.25 -35.59 26.89
C LYS A 57 25.75 -35.56 27.19
N LYS A 58 25.00 -34.57 26.69
CA LYS A 58 23.54 -34.51 26.82
C LYS A 58 22.85 -35.68 26.10
N VAL A 59 23.32 -36.04 24.90
CA VAL A 59 22.77 -37.17 24.12
C VAL A 59 23.10 -38.52 24.76
N ASP A 60 24.31 -38.70 25.26
CA ASP A 60 24.73 -39.93 25.93
C ASP A 60 23.96 -40.19 27.23
N ALA A 61 23.55 -39.11 27.91
CA ALA A 61 22.74 -39.17 29.12
C ALA A 61 21.24 -39.41 28.87
N LEU A 62 20.79 -39.47 27.62
CA LEU A 62 19.38 -39.73 27.30
C LEU A 62 18.97 -41.16 27.67
N PRO A 63 17.73 -41.37 28.13
CA PRO A 63 17.15 -42.71 28.22
C PRO A 63 17.19 -43.43 26.87
N GLU A 64 17.44 -44.75 26.88
CA GLU A 64 17.64 -45.54 25.66
C GLU A 64 16.55 -45.34 24.59
N PRO A 65 15.23 -45.32 24.90
CA PRO A 65 14.20 -45.07 23.89
C PRO A 65 14.30 -43.68 23.23
N ALA A 66 14.62 -42.65 24.03
CA ALA A 66 14.77 -41.29 23.54
C ALA A 66 16.05 -41.15 22.69
N ARG A 67 17.14 -41.82 23.10
CA ARG A 67 18.40 -41.87 22.37
C ARG A 67 18.26 -42.58 21.02
N GLN A 68 17.57 -43.71 20.98
CA GLN A 68 17.24 -44.40 19.73
C GLN A 68 16.41 -43.52 18.79
N THR A 69 15.39 -42.84 19.34
CA THR A 69 14.57 -41.92 18.55
C THR A 69 15.42 -40.77 18.00
N PHE A 70 16.28 -40.16 18.82
CA PHE A 70 17.23 -39.13 18.41
C PHE A 70 18.08 -39.57 17.22
N PHE A 71 18.72 -40.74 17.31
CA PHE A 71 19.58 -41.25 16.22
C PHE A 71 18.81 -41.70 14.97
N SER A 72 17.49 -41.80 15.04
CA SER A 72 16.62 -42.07 13.89
C SER A 72 16.01 -40.80 13.27
N LEU A 73 16.36 -39.60 13.78
CA LEU A 73 16.02 -38.33 13.14
C LEU A 73 16.90 -38.12 11.90
N HIS A 74 16.45 -37.27 10.98
CA HIS A 74 17.20 -36.99 9.76
C HIS A 74 18.47 -36.19 10.07
N ASN A 75 19.56 -36.47 9.36
CA ASN A 75 20.79 -35.71 9.43
C ASN A 75 21.15 -35.19 8.03
N ALA A 76 20.85 -33.92 7.77
CA ALA A 76 21.19 -33.24 6.52
C ALA A 76 22.66 -32.80 6.46
N HIS A 77 23.39 -32.91 7.57
CA HIS A 77 24.76 -32.43 7.74
C HIS A 77 25.71 -33.54 8.22
N PRO A 78 25.93 -34.61 7.42
CA PRO A 78 26.80 -35.71 7.80
C PRO A 78 28.26 -35.26 8.04
N GLU A 79 28.70 -34.18 7.40
CA GLU A 79 30.02 -33.56 7.59
C GLU A 79 30.25 -33.05 9.03
N ALA A 80 29.18 -32.71 9.75
CA ALA A 80 29.25 -32.31 11.16
C ALA A 80 29.32 -33.52 12.12
N GLY A 81 29.14 -34.75 11.60
CA GLY A 81 28.97 -35.98 12.36
C GLY A 81 27.52 -36.22 12.82
N GLN A 82 27.24 -37.42 13.33
CA GLN A 82 25.87 -37.87 13.58
C GLN A 82 25.11 -36.99 14.58
N VAL A 83 25.71 -36.65 15.73
CA VAL A 83 25.04 -35.89 16.80
C VAL A 83 24.79 -34.43 16.39
N LEU A 84 25.84 -33.70 16.00
CA LEU A 84 25.71 -32.29 15.67
C LEU A 84 24.91 -32.07 14.37
N GLY A 85 25.09 -32.92 13.37
CA GLY A 85 24.34 -32.81 12.13
C GLY A 85 22.84 -33.04 12.35
N THR A 86 22.48 -34.02 13.20
CA THR A 86 21.08 -34.22 13.63
C THR A 86 20.53 -32.97 14.32
N ILE A 87 21.28 -32.37 15.23
CA ILE A 87 20.82 -31.17 15.95
C ILE A 87 20.68 -29.98 15.02
N LYS A 88 21.66 -29.74 14.14
CA LYS A 88 21.61 -28.66 13.13
C LYS A 88 20.39 -28.78 12.21
N THR A 89 20.00 -30.02 11.90
CA THR A 89 18.85 -30.31 11.02
C THR A 89 17.50 -30.15 11.74
N ASN A 90 17.41 -30.48 13.03
CA ASN A 90 16.13 -30.72 13.72
C ASN A 90 15.80 -29.76 14.85
N ALA A 91 16.70 -28.85 15.22
CA ALA A 91 16.46 -27.90 16.31
C ALA A 91 15.48 -26.79 15.91
N PHE A 92 14.61 -26.41 16.86
CA PHE A 92 13.65 -25.33 16.73
C PHE A 92 14.07 -24.13 17.58
N PRO A 93 13.79 -22.88 17.16
CA PRO A 93 14.00 -21.70 18.01
C PRO A 93 13.04 -21.71 19.20
N LEU A 94 13.51 -21.27 20.37
CA LEU A 94 12.68 -21.14 21.58
C LEU A 94 12.15 -19.71 21.76
N GLY A 95 11.75 -19.06 20.66
CA GLY A 95 11.24 -17.70 20.63
C GLY A 95 12.10 -16.74 19.80
N LEU A 96 11.52 -15.59 19.43
CA LEU A 96 12.11 -14.64 18.48
C LEU A 96 13.30 -13.83 19.03
N ARG A 97 13.48 -13.78 20.36
CA ARG A 97 14.49 -12.93 21.02
C ARG A 97 15.52 -13.72 21.84
N THR A 98 15.53 -15.04 21.72
CA THR A 98 16.48 -15.89 22.43
C THR A 98 17.51 -16.48 21.48
N PRO A 99 18.80 -16.49 21.85
CA PRO A 99 19.81 -17.26 21.13
C PRO A 99 19.72 -18.77 21.44
N GLU A 100 18.65 -19.25 22.09
CA GLU A 100 18.43 -20.65 22.42
C GLU A 100 17.47 -21.35 21.44
N GLY A 101 17.82 -22.60 21.14
CA GLY A 101 16.96 -23.56 20.46
C GLY A 101 16.68 -24.77 21.35
N GLY A 102 15.77 -25.62 20.90
CA GLY A 102 15.46 -26.89 21.54
C GLY A 102 15.32 -28.00 20.52
N LEU A 103 15.57 -29.23 20.95
CA LEU A 103 15.32 -30.42 20.16
C LEU A 103 14.05 -31.12 20.63
N PHE A 104 13.22 -31.59 19.70
CA PHE A 104 11.87 -32.09 19.98
C PHE A 104 11.62 -33.37 19.16
N LEU A 105 11.54 -34.53 19.82
CA LEU A 105 11.56 -35.82 19.11
C LEU A 105 10.33 -36.01 18.20
N LYS A 106 9.15 -35.52 18.61
CA LYS A 106 7.93 -35.63 17.82
C LYS A 106 7.82 -34.50 16.79
N ALA A 107 8.06 -33.25 17.19
CA ALA A 107 7.96 -32.12 16.27
C ALA A 107 8.98 -32.19 15.12
N SER A 108 10.18 -32.75 15.35
CA SER A 108 11.17 -33.03 14.29
C SER A 108 10.74 -34.09 13.26
N ARG A 109 9.54 -34.69 13.40
CA ARG A 109 8.93 -35.57 12.39
C ARG A 109 7.95 -34.84 11.47
N ILE A 110 7.70 -33.56 11.69
CA ILE A 110 6.76 -32.80 10.86
C ILE A 110 7.53 -32.26 9.65
N ASN A 111 7.12 -32.67 8.45
CA ASN A 111 7.81 -32.30 7.22
C ASN A 111 7.56 -30.85 6.79
N HIS A 112 8.40 -30.38 5.87
CA HIS A 112 8.27 -29.08 5.27
C HIS A 112 7.19 -28.99 4.19
N ALA A 113 6.41 -27.92 4.20
CA ALA A 113 5.77 -27.37 3.01
C ALA A 113 5.86 -25.84 3.07
N TYR A 114 6.05 -25.21 1.90
CA TYR A 114 6.06 -23.75 1.83
C TYR A 114 4.65 -23.16 1.96
N LYS A 115 3.63 -23.91 1.52
CA LYS A 115 2.22 -23.68 1.83
C LYS A 115 1.79 -24.61 2.97
N GLN A 116 2.26 -24.31 4.18
CA GLN A 116 2.06 -25.16 5.35
C GLN A 116 0.61 -25.18 5.84
N ASN A 117 0.22 -26.26 6.51
CA ASN A 117 -1.09 -26.38 7.15
C ASN A 117 -1.05 -26.32 8.68
N ALA A 118 0.15 -26.34 9.28
CA ALA A 118 0.37 -26.11 10.70
C ALA A 118 1.51 -25.12 10.93
N GLN A 119 1.53 -24.49 12.11
CA GLN A 119 2.58 -23.58 12.53
C GLN A 119 3.15 -24.02 13.88
N HIS A 120 4.46 -23.84 14.04
CA HIS A 120 5.15 -24.07 15.31
C HIS A 120 5.39 -22.75 16.05
N ASN A 121 5.18 -22.77 17.37
CA ASN A 121 5.43 -21.63 18.25
C ASN A 121 5.98 -22.10 19.59
N TRP A 122 6.93 -21.36 20.15
CA TRP A 122 7.36 -21.55 21.53
C TRP A 122 6.38 -20.84 22.46
N ASN A 123 5.70 -21.60 23.33
CA ASN A 123 4.82 -21.05 24.34
C ASN A 123 5.61 -20.88 25.65
N GLU A 124 5.92 -19.64 25.98
CA GLU A 124 6.67 -19.27 27.19
C GLU A 124 5.92 -19.57 28.50
N ASN A 125 4.59 -19.51 28.51
CA ASN A 125 3.82 -19.73 29.74
C ASN A 125 3.92 -21.18 30.21
N ILE A 126 3.90 -22.13 29.27
CA ILE A 126 3.98 -23.58 29.57
C ILE A 126 5.35 -24.20 29.27
N GLN A 127 6.29 -23.42 28.73
CA GLN A 127 7.65 -23.84 28.35
C GLN A 127 7.66 -25.06 27.41
N LYS A 128 6.83 -25.02 26.35
CA LYS A 128 6.71 -26.10 25.35
C LYS A 128 6.67 -25.55 23.92
N LEU A 129 7.19 -26.35 22.98
CA LEU A 129 6.90 -26.15 21.57
C LEU A 129 5.47 -26.59 21.30
N THR A 130 4.69 -25.72 20.70
CA THR A 130 3.30 -25.98 20.31
C THR A 130 3.18 -25.99 18.80
N ILE A 131 2.32 -26.86 18.29
CA ILE A 131 1.97 -26.94 16.87
C ILE A 131 0.46 -26.73 16.75
N HIS A 132 0.02 -25.73 15.99
CA HIS A 132 -1.40 -25.46 15.76
C HIS A 132 -1.75 -25.57 14.27
N ALA A 133 -2.93 -26.10 13.97
CA ALA A 133 -3.48 -26.12 12.63
C ALA A 133 -3.87 -24.69 12.21
N ILE A 134 -3.34 -24.19 11.09
CA ILE A 134 -3.66 -22.83 10.60
C ILE A 134 -4.77 -22.82 9.54
N ARG A 135 -5.21 -24.01 9.15
CA ARG A 135 -6.32 -24.32 8.25
C ARG A 135 -6.88 -25.69 8.63
N ASP A 136 -8.05 -26.05 8.11
CA ASP A 136 -8.59 -27.40 8.31
C ASP A 136 -7.66 -28.43 7.64
N ILE A 137 -7.40 -29.54 8.33
CA ILE A 137 -6.58 -30.66 7.84
C ILE A 137 -7.46 -31.90 7.80
N GLU A 138 -7.69 -32.42 6.60
CA GLU A 138 -8.52 -33.61 6.41
C GLU A 138 -7.79 -34.89 6.83
N GLU A 139 -8.54 -35.89 7.27
CA GLU A 139 -7.99 -37.21 7.63
C GLU A 139 -7.13 -37.78 6.49
N GLY A 140 -5.97 -38.35 6.84
CA GLY A 140 -5.01 -38.88 5.88
C GLY A 140 -4.08 -37.84 5.26
N SER A 141 -4.29 -36.54 5.49
CA SER A 141 -3.40 -35.48 5.00
C SER A 141 -2.13 -35.38 5.84
N GLU A 142 -0.99 -35.11 5.19
CA GLU A 142 0.28 -34.84 5.88
C GLU A 142 0.20 -33.50 6.64
N ILE A 143 0.63 -33.50 7.90
CA ILE A 143 0.79 -32.29 8.71
C ILE A 143 2.17 -31.72 8.38
N THR A 144 2.21 -30.46 7.99
CA THR A 144 3.41 -29.78 7.49
C THR A 144 3.60 -28.42 8.15
N ILE A 145 4.85 -28.01 8.30
CA ILE A 145 5.26 -26.69 8.81
C ILE A 145 6.22 -26.01 7.84
N MET A 146 6.40 -24.70 7.97
CA MET A 146 7.45 -23.97 7.26
C MET A 146 8.76 -24.04 8.09
N TYR A 147 9.84 -24.53 7.47
CA TYR A 147 11.15 -24.64 8.13
C TYR A 147 11.93 -23.34 8.05
N LEU A 148 11.69 -22.58 6.98
CA LEU A 148 12.33 -21.30 6.75
C LEU A 148 11.69 -20.25 7.66
N GLY A 149 12.49 -19.40 8.30
CA GLY A 149 12.00 -18.29 9.12
C GLY A 149 11.62 -17.05 8.31
N GLU A 150 11.75 -17.12 6.99
CA GLU A 150 11.51 -16.04 6.05
C GLU A 150 10.86 -16.59 4.77
N ARG A 151 10.08 -15.74 4.10
CA ARG A 151 9.55 -16.04 2.77
C ARG A 151 10.60 -15.69 1.73
N LEU A 152 10.80 -16.54 0.74
CA LEU A 152 11.80 -16.40 -0.32
C LEU A 152 11.17 -16.76 -1.68
N ASP A 153 11.68 -16.17 -2.77
CA ASP A 153 11.36 -16.59 -4.14
C ASP A 153 11.79 -18.05 -4.41
N TYR A 154 11.39 -18.62 -5.55
CA TYR A 154 11.55 -20.04 -5.81
C TYR A 154 13.01 -20.49 -5.78
N ALA A 155 13.88 -19.74 -6.45
CA ALA A 155 15.29 -20.09 -6.55
C ALA A 155 15.93 -20.04 -5.16
N ALA A 156 15.67 -18.96 -4.40
CA ALA A 156 16.20 -18.78 -3.07
C ALA A 156 15.69 -19.84 -2.07
N ARG A 157 14.37 -20.14 -2.06
CA ARG A 157 13.82 -21.17 -1.15
C ARG A 157 14.33 -22.57 -1.47
N GLN A 158 14.44 -22.95 -2.76
CA GLN A 158 14.97 -24.26 -3.14
C GLN A 158 16.45 -24.39 -2.75
N LEU A 159 17.26 -23.38 -3.04
CA LEU A 159 18.67 -23.36 -2.67
C LEU A 159 18.83 -23.50 -1.15
N LYS A 160 18.08 -22.70 -0.37
CA LYS A 160 18.15 -22.73 1.09
C LYS A 160 17.72 -24.08 1.68
N LEU A 161 16.63 -24.66 1.18
CA LEU A 161 16.20 -26.00 1.62
C LEU A 161 17.20 -27.09 1.24
N LYS A 162 17.82 -26.99 0.05
CA LYS A 162 18.86 -27.92 -0.37
C LYS A 162 20.10 -27.83 0.51
N THR A 163 20.54 -26.61 0.84
CA THR A 163 21.73 -26.37 1.67
C THR A 163 21.52 -26.72 3.13
N ASP A 164 20.38 -26.33 3.71
CA ASP A 164 20.14 -26.45 5.16
C ASP A 164 19.48 -27.79 5.53
N PHE A 165 18.76 -28.43 4.61
CA PHE A 165 17.97 -29.64 4.89
C PHE A 165 18.16 -30.78 3.87
N GLY A 166 18.94 -30.57 2.80
CA GLY A 166 19.34 -31.64 1.88
C GLY A 166 18.29 -32.09 0.86
N PHE A 167 17.16 -31.39 0.71
CA PHE A 167 16.07 -31.80 -0.19
C PHE A 167 15.57 -30.66 -1.09
N ASP A 168 14.97 -31.04 -2.22
CA ASP A 168 14.24 -30.12 -3.12
C ASP A 168 12.75 -30.16 -2.79
N CYS A 169 12.13 -29.00 -2.57
CA CYS A 169 10.73 -28.94 -2.16
C CYS A 169 9.78 -29.16 -3.35
N THR A 170 8.82 -30.06 -3.18
CA THR A 170 7.79 -30.40 -4.19
C THR A 170 6.37 -30.13 -3.70
N CYS A 171 6.20 -29.25 -2.71
CA CYS A 171 4.86 -28.85 -2.25
C CYS A 171 4.06 -28.15 -3.36
N ASP A 172 2.75 -27.99 -3.16
CA ASP A 172 1.83 -27.42 -4.15
C ASP A 172 2.33 -26.12 -4.77
N LEU A 173 2.87 -25.20 -3.95
CA LEU A 173 3.44 -23.94 -4.45
C LEU A 173 4.69 -24.15 -5.32
N CYS A 174 5.59 -25.03 -4.89
CA CYS A 174 6.82 -25.32 -5.64
C CYS A 174 6.58 -26.16 -6.89
N SER A 175 5.43 -26.85 -6.96
CA SER A 175 4.99 -27.68 -8.08
C SER A 175 4.09 -26.93 -9.08
N LEU A 176 3.72 -25.67 -8.80
CA LEU A 176 2.97 -24.83 -9.74
C LEU A 176 3.68 -24.66 -11.09
N PRO A 177 2.93 -24.45 -12.19
CA PRO A 177 3.49 -24.03 -13.47
C PRO A 177 4.38 -22.79 -13.33
N LEU A 178 5.40 -22.68 -14.19
CA LEU A 178 6.40 -21.61 -14.12
C LEU A 178 5.78 -20.21 -14.07
N THR A 179 4.75 -19.95 -14.89
CA THR A 179 4.07 -18.64 -14.96
C THR A 179 3.35 -18.28 -13.67
N GLU A 180 2.62 -19.22 -13.07
CA GLU A 180 1.92 -18.99 -11.80
C GLU A 180 2.91 -18.81 -10.64
N ARG A 181 3.99 -19.59 -10.66
CA ARG A 181 5.07 -19.47 -9.69
C ARG A 181 5.77 -18.11 -9.77
N MET A 182 6.02 -17.58 -10.97
CA MET A 182 6.62 -16.26 -11.15
C MET A 182 5.71 -15.14 -10.61
N ILE A 183 4.39 -15.29 -10.71
CA ILE A 183 3.42 -14.34 -10.15
C ILE A 183 3.48 -14.38 -8.62
N SER A 184 3.48 -15.56 -8.02
CA SER A 184 3.65 -15.74 -6.57
C SER A 184 4.98 -15.16 -6.09
N ASP A 185 6.10 -15.48 -6.76
CA ASP A 185 7.42 -14.96 -6.40
C ASP A 185 7.47 -13.42 -6.44
N SER A 186 6.83 -12.79 -7.44
CA SER A 186 6.72 -11.33 -7.52
C SER A 186 5.98 -10.73 -6.32
N ARG A 187 4.90 -11.39 -5.87
CA ARG A 187 4.16 -10.97 -4.67
C ARG A 187 4.95 -11.19 -3.39
N ILE A 188 5.69 -12.29 -3.28
CA ILE A 188 6.58 -12.57 -2.15
C ILE A 188 7.67 -11.51 -2.02
N ILE A 189 8.27 -11.08 -3.14
CA ILE A 189 9.26 -10.00 -3.15
C ILE A 189 8.65 -8.68 -2.65
N GLU A 190 7.43 -8.35 -3.10
CA GLU A 190 6.73 -7.15 -2.63
C GLU A 190 6.37 -7.23 -1.14
N ILE A 191 5.91 -8.40 -0.66
CA ILE A 191 5.69 -8.66 0.77
C ILE A 191 6.95 -8.37 1.58
N GLN A 192 8.11 -8.90 1.15
CA GLN A 192 9.38 -8.67 1.85
C GLN A 192 9.76 -7.18 1.90
N LYS A 193 9.50 -6.43 0.82
CA LYS A 193 9.78 -5.00 0.76
C LYS A 193 8.90 -4.22 1.75
N LEU A 194 7.60 -4.52 1.77
CA LEU A 194 6.64 -3.89 2.68
C LEU A 194 6.95 -4.22 4.15
N ASP A 195 7.23 -5.49 4.48
CA ASP A 195 7.59 -5.91 5.84
C ASP A 195 8.85 -5.19 6.37
N LYS A 196 9.87 -5.03 5.51
CA LYS A 196 11.11 -4.31 5.88
C LYS A 196 10.87 -2.82 6.13
N SER A 197 9.98 -2.18 5.35
CA SER A 197 9.69 -0.74 5.48
C SER A 197 9.07 -0.36 6.83
N PHE A 198 8.44 -1.31 7.52
CA PHE A 198 7.87 -1.10 8.84
C PHE A 198 8.87 -1.17 9.98
N GLY A 199 9.98 -1.88 9.80
CA GLY A 199 10.96 -2.13 10.86
C GLY A 199 11.73 -0.90 11.33
N ASP A 200 11.74 0.19 10.56
CA ASP A 200 12.49 1.42 10.87
C ASP A 200 11.75 2.41 11.77
N GLY A 201 10.43 2.23 11.98
CA GLY A 201 9.56 3.07 12.82
C GLY A 201 9.42 4.54 12.39
N SER A 202 10.25 5.03 11.48
CA SER A 202 10.31 6.42 11.04
C SER A 202 9.15 6.78 10.10
N SER A 203 8.73 5.81 9.28
CA SER A 203 7.62 5.94 8.34
C SER A 203 6.27 6.16 9.03
N VAL A 204 6.07 5.58 10.23
CA VAL A 204 4.82 5.69 11.01
C VAL A 204 4.55 7.12 11.47
N LEU A 205 5.60 7.91 11.75
CA LEU A 205 5.47 9.30 12.19
C LEU A 205 5.48 10.29 11.02
N ALA A 206 6.34 10.06 10.03
CA ALA A 206 6.45 10.93 8.87
C ALA A 206 5.17 10.88 8.01
N SER A 207 4.77 9.68 7.59
CA SER A 207 3.70 9.45 6.61
C SER A 207 2.74 8.34 7.08
N PRO A 208 1.95 8.58 8.14
CA PRO A 208 1.13 7.54 8.77
C PRO A 208 0.08 6.93 7.82
N LEU A 209 -0.50 7.72 6.91
CA LEU A 209 -1.47 7.23 5.93
C LEU A 209 -0.83 6.22 4.96
N GLN A 210 0.32 6.59 4.37
CA GLN A 210 1.09 5.71 3.50
C GLN A 210 1.54 4.43 4.23
N ALA A 211 1.95 4.54 5.50
CA ALA A 211 2.26 3.38 6.32
C ALA A 211 1.03 2.47 6.46
N LEU A 212 -0.14 3.02 6.80
CA LEU A 212 -1.38 2.26 6.93
C LEU A 212 -1.76 1.54 5.60
N HIS A 213 -1.68 2.24 4.47
CA HIS A 213 -1.94 1.65 3.14
C HIS A 213 -0.91 0.58 2.75
N ASN A 214 0.35 0.73 3.15
CA ASN A 214 1.36 -0.31 2.97
C ASN A 214 0.99 -1.59 3.76
N VAL A 215 0.44 -1.45 4.98
CA VAL A 215 -0.08 -2.61 5.73
C VAL A 215 -1.29 -3.22 5.03
N GLN A 216 -2.21 -2.39 4.52
CA GLN A 216 -3.38 -2.89 3.79
C GLN A 216 -2.95 -3.73 2.58
N LYS A 217 -2.04 -3.19 1.76
CA LYS A 217 -1.46 -3.88 0.61
C LYS A 217 -0.79 -5.20 1.02
N LEU A 218 -0.06 -5.21 2.14
CA LEU A 218 0.55 -6.41 2.69
C LEU A 218 -0.50 -7.46 3.07
N VAL A 219 -1.59 -7.07 3.74
CA VAL A 219 -2.70 -7.96 4.10
C VAL A 219 -3.40 -8.51 2.85
N ASP A 220 -3.60 -7.70 1.81
CA ASP A 220 -4.21 -8.17 0.57
C ASP A 220 -3.30 -9.14 -0.20
N LEU A 221 -1.99 -8.90 -0.20
CA LEU A 221 -1.01 -9.86 -0.72
C LEU A 221 -1.04 -11.17 0.08
N PHE A 222 -1.20 -11.12 1.40
CA PHE A 222 -1.38 -12.33 2.21
C PHE A 222 -2.64 -13.11 1.83
N LYS A 223 -3.76 -12.43 1.54
CA LYS A 223 -4.98 -13.11 1.04
C LYS A 223 -4.73 -13.79 -0.30
N LEU A 224 -4.06 -13.12 -1.24
CA LEU A 224 -3.75 -13.65 -2.57
C LEU A 224 -2.81 -14.87 -2.53
N GLU A 225 -1.87 -14.89 -1.59
CA GLU A 225 -0.94 -16.00 -1.38
C GLU A 225 -1.44 -17.05 -0.37
N ASP A 226 -2.65 -16.86 0.17
CA ASP A 226 -3.27 -17.74 1.18
C ASP A 226 -2.38 -17.94 2.42
N ILE A 227 -1.80 -16.82 2.88
CA ILE A 227 -0.94 -16.70 4.06
C ILE A 227 -1.80 -16.40 5.30
N THR A 228 -1.78 -17.31 6.26
CA THR A 228 -2.59 -17.22 7.49
C THR A 228 -1.77 -17.51 8.76
N ASP A 229 -0.45 -17.39 8.68
CA ASP A 229 0.47 -17.66 9.79
C ASP A 229 0.68 -16.40 10.66
N VAL A 230 1.64 -16.44 11.58
CA VAL A 230 1.90 -15.34 12.54
C VAL A 230 2.17 -13.98 11.88
N THR A 231 2.59 -13.93 10.61
CA THR A 231 2.85 -12.67 9.91
C THR A 231 1.57 -11.87 9.70
N LEU A 232 0.42 -12.53 9.52
CA LEU A 232 -0.88 -11.85 9.42
C LEU A 232 -1.24 -11.12 10.72
N SER A 233 -1.02 -11.77 11.87
CA SER A 233 -1.21 -11.13 13.18
C SER A 233 -0.26 -9.94 13.37
N GLN A 234 0.99 -10.05 12.90
CA GLN A 234 1.97 -8.96 12.94
C GLN A 234 1.57 -7.78 12.04
N ALA A 235 1.04 -8.03 10.83
CA ALA A 235 0.57 -6.96 9.96
C ALA A 235 -0.54 -6.14 10.64
N TYR A 236 -1.54 -6.80 11.23
CA TYR A 236 -2.57 -6.09 12.00
C TYR A 236 -2.02 -5.37 13.24
N ARG A 237 -0.97 -5.89 13.89
CA ARG A 237 -0.26 -5.12 14.94
C ARG A 237 0.41 -3.87 14.42
N ASN A 238 0.98 -3.92 13.21
CA ASN A 238 1.59 -2.74 12.60
C ASN A 238 0.53 -1.68 12.33
N ALA A 239 -0.65 -2.06 11.79
CA ALA A 239 -1.78 -1.14 11.61
C ALA A 239 -2.29 -0.58 12.95
N PHE A 240 -2.41 -1.42 13.97
CA PHE A 240 -2.71 -0.99 15.34
C PHE A 240 -1.73 0.07 15.84
N GLN A 241 -0.42 -0.15 15.63
CA GLN A 241 0.61 0.78 16.06
C GLN A 241 0.50 2.12 15.35
N VAL A 242 0.24 2.13 14.04
CA VAL A 242 0.00 3.37 13.27
C VAL A 242 -1.21 4.13 13.84
N ALA A 243 -2.31 3.43 14.12
CA ALA A 243 -3.52 4.04 14.67
C ALA A 243 -3.29 4.62 16.09
N VAL A 244 -2.69 3.84 17.00
CA VAL A 244 -2.51 4.24 18.40
C VAL A 244 -1.51 5.40 18.54
N VAL A 245 -0.46 5.44 17.71
CA VAL A 245 0.49 6.56 17.62
C VAL A 245 -0.21 7.88 17.30
N ASN A 246 -1.27 7.84 16.49
CA ASN A 246 -2.01 9.01 16.02
C ASN A 246 -3.33 9.26 16.79
N LYS A 247 -3.51 8.63 17.96
CA LYS A 247 -4.74 8.68 18.79
C LYS A 247 -6.03 8.18 18.12
N ASP A 248 -5.94 7.34 17.09
CA ASP A 248 -7.13 6.75 16.46
C ASP A 248 -7.57 5.50 17.25
N LEU A 249 -8.19 5.68 18.42
CA LEU A 249 -8.55 4.57 19.31
C LEU A 249 -9.60 3.66 18.70
N ALA A 250 -10.52 4.20 17.89
CA ALA A 250 -11.54 3.45 17.18
C ALA A 250 -10.91 2.37 16.28
N ARG A 251 -10.03 2.77 15.35
CA ARG A 251 -9.35 1.83 14.45
C ARG A 251 -8.35 0.96 15.17
N ALA A 252 -7.64 1.49 16.17
CA ALA A 252 -6.71 0.71 16.96
C ALA A 252 -7.40 -0.51 17.57
N LYS A 253 -8.57 -0.34 18.20
CA LYS A 253 -9.33 -1.47 18.76
C LYS A 253 -9.62 -2.53 17.70
N VAL A 254 -10.14 -2.15 16.53
CA VAL A 254 -10.48 -3.09 15.44
C VAL A 254 -9.24 -3.83 14.92
N PHE A 255 -8.12 -3.13 14.72
CA PHE A 255 -6.86 -3.78 14.32
C PHE A 255 -6.33 -4.73 15.39
N ALA A 256 -6.45 -4.39 16.66
CA ALA A 256 -6.08 -5.29 17.76
C ALA A 256 -6.96 -6.54 17.80
N GLU A 257 -8.27 -6.43 17.56
CA GLU A 257 -9.20 -7.55 17.46
C GLU A 257 -8.87 -8.48 16.28
N ARG A 258 -8.53 -7.93 15.12
CA ARG A 258 -8.06 -8.71 13.95
C ARG A 258 -6.73 -9.40 14.23
N SER A 259 -5.80 -8.69 14.88
CA SER A 259 -4.52 -9.25 15.30
C SER A 259 -4.70 -10.41 16.27
N LEU A 260 -5.56 -10.27 17.27
CA LEU A 260 -5.90 -11.30 18.25
C LEU A 260 -6.54 -12.52 17.57
N SER A 261 -7.52 -12.29 16.69
CA SER A 261 -8.22 -13.34 15.95
C SER A 261 -7.24 -14.20 15.15
N ALA A 262 -6.30 -13.56 14.43
CA ALA A 262 -5.24 -14.25 13.72
C ALA A 262 -4.24 -14.97 14.67
N ARG A 263 -3.91 -14.36 15.81
CA ARG A 263 -2.93 -14.87 16.77
C ARG A 263 -3.39 -16.14 17.47
N VAL A 264 -4.64 -16.16 17.93
CA VAL A 264 -5.24 -17.29 18.66
C VAL A 264 -5.24 -18.56 17.80
N ILE A 265 -5.45 -18.43 16.49
CA ILE A 265 -5.40 -19.57 15.55
C ILE A 265 -4.02 -20.24 15.57
N VAL A 266 -2.94 -19.44 15.63
CA VAL A 266 -1.57 -19.95 15.44
C VAL A 266 -0.87 -20.33 16.76
N GLU A 267 -1.31 -19.77 17.89
CA GLU A 267 -0.64 -19.95 19.19
C GLU A 267 -1.55 -20.49 20.31
N GLY A 268 -2.87 -20.47 20.14
CA GLY A 268 -3.84 -20.74 21.18
C GLY A 268 -4.06 -19.53 22.11
N HIS A 269 -4.84 -19.72 23.18
CA HIS A 269 -5.27 -18.66 24.09
C HIS A 269 -4.32 -18.39 25.28
N ASP A 270 -3.38 -19.29 25.53
CA ASP A 270 -2.58 -19.34 26.77
C ASP A 270 -1.16 -18.76 26.57
N THR A 271 -0.98 -17.77 25.69
CA THR A 271 0.30 -17.07 25.50
C THR A 271 0.26 -15.65 26.02
N SER A 272 1.41 -15.16 26.52
CA SER A 272 1.53 -13.79 27.02
C SER A 272 1.22 -12.72 25.97
N ASP A 273 1.44 -12.99 24.69
CA ASP A 273 1.11 -12.04 23.62
C ASP A 273 -0.40 -11.96 23.35
N VAL A 274 -1.14 -13.07 23.50
CA VAL A 274 -2.61 -13.07 23.47
C VAL A 274 -3.17 -12.27 24.65
N GLU A 275 -2.66 -12.51 25.87
CA GLU A 275 -3.06 -11.74 27.06
C GLU A 275 -2.77 -10.24 26.95
N LYS A 276 -1.69 -9.85 26.24
CA LYS A 276 -1.38 -8.44 25.97
C LYS A 276 -2.36 -7.83 24.97
N LEU A 277 -2.66 -8.53 23.88
CA LEU A 277 -3.64 -8.08 22.88
C LEU A 277 -5.02 -7.92 23.51
N GLU A 278 -5.48 -8.86 24.32
CA GLU A 278 -6.76 -8.76 25.04
C GLU A 278 -6.83 -7.53 25.95
N ARG A 279 -5.71 -7.17 26.60
CA ARG A 279 -5.61 -5.94 27.40
C ARG A 279 -5.67 -4.68 26.54
N LEU A 280 -4.97 -4.67 25.40
CA LEU A 280 -4.95 -3.54 24.47
C LEU A 280 -6.29 -3.35 23.74
N ILE A 281 -7.06 -4.41 23.50
CA ILE A 281 -8.42 -4.29 22.94
C ILE A 281 -9.36 -3.57 23.91
N LYS A 282 -9.24 -3.86 25.21
CA LYS A 282 -10.04 -3.20 26.25
C LYS A 282 -9.69 -1.72 26.38
N ASP A 283 -8.41 -1.39 26.26
CA ASP A 283 -7.90 -0.04 26.40
C ASP A 283 -6.62 0.16 25.54
N PRO A 284 -6.78 0.58 24.27
CA PRO A 284 -5.64 0.81 23.37
C PRO A 284 -4.73 1.94 23.85
N SER A 285 -5.23 2.88 24.66
CA SER A 285 -4.45 4.02 25.17
C SER A 285 -3.30 3.61 26.09
N ARG A 286 -3.33 2.38 26.63
CA ARG A 286 -2.26 1.81 27.45
C ARG A 286 -1.02 1.41 26.66
N HIS A 287 -1.06 1.48 25.34
CA HIS A 287 0.11 1.24 24.51
C HIS A 287 1.17 2.32 24.75
N GLU A 288 2.44 1.93 24.84
CA GLU A 288 3.55 2.84 25.16
C GLU A 288 3.73 3.99 24.15
N SER A 289 3.30 3.78 22.91
CA SER A 289 3.38 4.77 21.83
C SER A 289 2.11 5.59 21.66
N HIS A 290 1.13 5.46 22.55
CA HIS A 290 -0.12 6.22 22.45
C HIS A 290 0.13 7.73 22.58
N GLY A 291 -0.50 8.50 21.70
CA GLY A 291 -0.52 9.96 21.83
C GLY A 291 0.76 10.70 21.43
N ILE A 292 1.71 10.04 20.75
CA ILE A 292 2.89 10.70 20.16
C ILE A 292 2.44 11.75 19.11
N SER A 293 1.34 11.47 18.40
CA SER A 293 0.66 12.35 17.44
C SER A 293 -0.84 12.35 17.73
N ALA A 294 -1.54 13.43 17.37
CA ALA A 294 -2.99 13.57 17.50
C ALA A 294 -3.71 13.76 16.15
N ARG A 295 -3.05 13.45 15.02
CA ARG A 295 -3.58 13.71 13.66
C ARG A 295 -4.94 13.04 13.40
N TRP A 296 -5.23 11.92 14.06
CA TRP A 296 -6.37 11.05 13.77
C TRP A 296 -7.22 10.75 15.02
N GLU A 297 -7.24 11.70 15.96
CA GLU A 297 -7.90 11.54 17.25
C GLU A 297 -9.34 11.02 17.09
N SER A 298 -9.61 9.87 17.72
CA SER A 298 -10.92 9.22 17.78
C SER A 298 -11.02 8.41 19.06
N GLU A 299 -12.25 8.21 19.54
CA GLU A 299 -12.56 7.40 20.72
C GLU A 299 -13.07 6.01 20.31
N ILE A 300 -13.01 5.04 21.22
CA ILE A 300 -13.50 3.66 20.95
C ILE A 300 -14.98 3.64 20.52
N ASN A 301 -15.77 4.60 21.00
CA ASN A 301 -17.19 4.70 20.68
C ASN A 301 -17.46 5.24 19.26
N ASP A 302 -16.44 5.75 18.58
CA ASP A 302 -16.54 6.27 17.20
C ASP A 302 -16.44 5.15 16.15
N ILE A 303 -16.38 3.88 16.57
CA ILE A 303 -16.43 2.74 15.65
C ILE A 303 -17.83 2.68 15.01
N PRO A 304 -17.95 2.80 13.68
CA PRO A 304 -19.24 2.73 13.00
C PRO A 304 -19.92 1.38 13.23
N GLN A 305 -21.23 1.41 13.52
CA GLN A 305 -22.03 0.18 13.77
C GLN A 305 -22.84 -0.26 12.54
N ASP A 306 -23.18 0.67 11.65
CA ASP A 306 -24.17 0.46 10.57
C ASP A 306 -23.56 0.57 9.17
N LEU A 307 -22.26 0.32 9.01
CA LEU A 307 -21.61 0.28 7.69
C LEU A 307 -21.69 -1.11 7.07
N GLU A 308 -21.96 -1.16 5.77
CA GLU A 308 -21.77 -2.36 4.94
C GLU A 308 -20.28 -2.77 4.94
N GLU A 309 -19.99 -4.03 4.66
CA GLU A 309 -18.63 -4.62 4.82
C GLU A 309 -17.54 -3.82 4.07
N ASN A 310 -17.79 -3.43 2.82
CA ASN A 310 -16.82 -2.65 2.03
C ASN A 310 -16.61 -1.25 2.57
N ASP A 311 -17.68 -0.57 3.01
CA ASP A 311 -17.58 0.78 3.57
C ASP A 311 -16.86 0.76 4.92
N PHE A 312 -17.06 -0.31 5.70
CA PHE A 312 -16.32 -0.55 6.92
C PHE A 312 -14.83 -0.78 6.66
N GLU A 313 -14.45 -1.58 5.64
CA GLU A 313 -13.04 -1.75 5.26
C GLU A 313 -12.43 -0.42 4.80
N ASN A 314 -13.15 0.37 3.98
CA ASN A 314 -12.68 1.67 3.53
C ASN A 314 -12.44 2.62 4.71
N TRP A 315 -13.40 2.70 5.64
CA TRP A 315 -13.23 3.42 6.89
C TRP A 315 -11.99 2.90 7.64
N LEU A 316 -11.89 1.59 7.88
CA LEU A 316 -10.84 0.98 8.69
C LEU A 316 -9.44 1.32 8.15
N TRP A 317 -9.25 1.21 6.84
CA TRP A 317 -7.95 1.45 6.21
C TRP A 317 -7.69 2.91 5.85
N ARG A 318 -8.60 3.82 6.21
CA ARG A 318 -8.58 5.21 5.73
C ARG A 318 -8.35 5.25 4.22
N VAL A 319 -8.96 4.30 3.51
CA VAL A 319 -9.10 4.40 2.07
C VAL A 319 -10.13 5.48 1.90
N GLU A 320 -9.70 6.60 1.34
CA GLU A 320 -10.66 7.55 0.84
C GLU A 320 -11.54 6.77 -0.14
N GLN A 321 -12.83 6.62 0.21
CA GLN A 321 -13.86 6.41 -0.80
C GLN A 321 -13.47 7.31 -1.96
N PRO A 322 -13.35 6.81 -3.21
CA PRO A 322 -12.75 7.54 -4.31
C PRO A 322 -13.21 8.97 -4.17
N GLN A 323 -12.29 9.87 -3.78
CA GLN A 323 -12.66 11.21 -3.36
C GLN A 323 -13.61 11.72 -4.41
N ASP A 324 -14.69 12.39 -4.01
CA ASP A 324 -15.47 13.18 -4.95
C ASP A 324 -14.43 13.87 -5.84
N VAL A 325 -14.42 13.52 -7.12
CA VAL A 325 -13.40 14.05 -8.03
C VAL A 325 -13.84 15.49 -8.23
N VAL A 326 -13.36 16.36 -7.36
CA VAL A 326 -13.67 17.78 -7.41
C VAL A 326 -12.85 18.32 -8.56
N ILE A 327 -13.54 18.68 -9.62
CA ILE A 327 -12.94 19.34 -10.76
C ILE A 327 -12.88 20.82 -10.44
N THR A 328 -11.73 21.46 -10.62
CA THR A 328 -11.62 22.91 -10.45
C THR A 328 -12.56 23.63 -11.41
N ASP A 329 -13.32 24.59 -10.91
CA ASP A 329 -14.09 25.49 -11.76
C ASP A 329 -13.20 26.64 -12.25
N LEU A 330 -12.96 26.73 -13.56
CA LEU A 330 -12.18 27.82 -14.16
C LEU A 330 -12.84 29.21 -13.99
N ARG A 331 -14.09 29.25 -13.53
CA ARG A 331 -14.77 30.49 -13.15
C ARG A 331 -14.38 31.00 -11.77
N ASN A 332 -13.80 30.17 -10.89
CA ASN A 332 -13.35 30.59 -9.56
C ASN A 332 -12.47 31.84 -9.68
N GLU A 333 -12.83 32.90 -8.96
CA GLU A 333 -12.14 34.19 -9.02
C GLU A 333 -10.89 34.21 -8.13
N LEU A 334 -10.75 33.27 -7.20
CA LEU A 334 -9.53 33.10 -6.41
C LEU A 334 -8.44 32.38 -7.21
N ASP A 335 -8.77 31.21 -7.78
CA ASP A 335 -7.83 30.41 -8.57
C ASP A 335 -7.55 31.06 -9.94
N PHE A 336 -8.58 31.67 -10.55
CA PHE A 336 -8.50 32.31 -11.85
C PHE A 336 -8.96 33.77 -11.82
N PRO A 337 -8.22 34.68 -11.19
CA PRO A 337 -8.63 36.07 -11.01
C PRO A 337 -8.79 36.83 -12.34
N CYS A 338 -9.67 37.84 -12.33
CA CYS A 338 -9.71 38.86 -13.38
C CYS A 338 -8.51 39.79 -13.23
N PHE A 339 -8.26 40.64 -14.24
CA PHE A 339 -7.06 41.50 -14.22
C PHE A 339 -7.00 42.45 -13.02
N GLU A 340 -8.15 43.00 -12.62
CA GLU A 340 -8.23 43.96 -11.51
C GLU A 340 -7.89 43.33 -10.15
N ASP A 341 -8.09 42.03 -10.01
CA ASP A 341 -7.85 41.26 -8.79
C ASP A 341 -6.43 40.66 -8.74
N LEU A 342 -5.64 40.82 -9.82
CA LEU A 342 -4.24 40.38 -9.81
C LEU A 342 -3.42 41.17 -8.80
N PRO A 343 -2.42 40.56 -8.14
CA PRO A 343 -1.52 41.26 -7.25
C PRO A 343 -0.85 42.45 -7.96
N PRO A 344 -0.66 43.60 -7.28
CA PRO A 344 0.10 44.71 -7.83
C PRO A 344 1.57 44.31 -8.02
N GLY A 345 2.19 44.72 -9.14
CA GLY A 345 3.58 44.39 -9.44
C GLY A 345 4.55 44.80 -8.34
N ARG A 346 5.48 43.91 -7.98
CA ARG A 346 6.43 44.12 -6.87
C ARG A 346 7.13 45.47 -6.91
N VAL A 347 7.00 46.25 -5.83
CA VAL A 347 7.80 47.44 -5.57
C VAL A 347 9.15 47.00 -4.99
N LEU A 348 10.26 47.41 -5.61
CA LEU A 348 11.62 47.09 -5.17
C LEU A 348 11.81 47.45 -3.68
N GLY A 349 12.09 46.47 -2.82
CA GLY A 349 12.52 46.67 -1.43
C GLY A 349 11.62 46.07 -0.34
N ILE A 350 10.55 45.35 -0.68
CA ILE A 350 9.73 44.58 0.27
C ILE A 350 10.06 43.08 0.09
N ASP A 351 10.22 42.34 1.20
CA ASP A 351 10.51 40.90 1.21
C ASP A 351 9.59 40.12 0.25
N PRO A 352 10.07 39.06 -0.42
CA PRO A 352 9.27 38.35 -1.42
C PRO A 352 8.04 37.73 -0.75
N PHE A 353 6.86 38.18 -1.15
CA PHE A 353 5.59 37.52 -0.85
C PHE A 353 5.71 36.06 -1.31
N GLN A 354 5.78 35.13 -0.35
CA GLN A 354 5.58 33.71 -0.63
C GLN A 354 4.06 33.51 -0.69
N PRO A 355 3.53 33.15 -1.87
CA PRO A 355 2.11 32.88 -1.97
C PRO A 355 1.76 31.62 -1.16
N ASN A 356 0.54 31.60 -0.61
CA ASN A 356 0.00 30.43 0.10
C ASN A 356 -0.88 29.56 -0.81
N GLU A 357 -1.18 30.05 -2.01
CA GLU A 357 -2.09 29.44 -2.99
C GLU A 357 -1.56 29.70 -4.41
N HIS A 358 -1.96 28.85 -5.36
CA HIS A 358 -1.69 29.02 -6.78
C HIS A 358 -2.76 29.89 -7.44
N TRP A 359 -2.41 30.65 -8.49
CA TRP A 359 -3.40 31.31 -9.35
C TRP A 359 -2.94 31.40 -10.81
N ALA A 360 -3.91 31.48 -11.71
CA ALA A 360 -3.69 31.63 -13.14
C ALA A 360 -4.65 32.64 -13.80
N PHE A 361 -4.13 33.57 -14.57
CA PHE A 361 -4.96 34.46 -15.38
C PHE A 361 -5.37 33.80 -16.68
N LEU A 362 -6.65 33.91 -17.06
CA LEU A 362 -7.19 33.47 -18.35
C LEU A 362 -7.67 34.66 -19.17
N GLY A 363 -7.19 34.80 -20.42
CA GLY A 363 -7.60 35.89 -21.30
C GLY A 363 -7.63 35.50 -22.78
N GLU A 364 -8.66 35.93 -23.50
CA GLU A 364 -8.81 35.68 -24.94
C GLU A 364 -8.05 36.70 -25.77
N ILE A 365 -7.22 36.26 -26.71
CA ILE A 365 -6.50 37.13 -27.64
C ILE A 365 -7.48 37.82 -28.58
N VAL A 366 -7.55 39.15 -28.51
CA VAL A 366 -8.38 39.97 -29.40
C VAL A 366 -7.55 40.76 -30.42
N HIS A 367 -6.26 40.99 -30.16
CA HIS A 367 -5.34 41.63 -31.08
C HIS A 367 -3.90 41.18 -30.85
N ILE A 368 -3.08 41.17 -31.91
CA ILE A 368 -1.69 40.71 -31.90
C ILE A 368 -0.84 41.75 -32.63
N ASP A 369 0.14 42.31 -31.93
CA ASP A 369 1.25 43.06 -32.51
C ASP A 369 2.53 42.24 -32.29
N ALA A 370 3.28 41.96 -33.35
CA ALA A 370 4.49 41.15 -33.30
C ALA A 370 5.67 41.78 -34.07
N LEU A 371 5.63 43.09 -34.33
CA LEU A 371 6.62 43.74 -35.20
C LEU A 371 8.04 43.77 -34.61
N TRP A 372 8.16 43.95 -33.28
CA TRP A 372 9.46 44.02 -32.57
C TRP A 372 9.54 43.13 -31.34
N ARG A 373 8.41 43.01 -30.64
CA ARG A 373 8.13 42.03 -29.58
C ARG A 373 6.70 41.60 -29.74
N VAL A 374 6.35 40.41 -29.28
CA VAL A 374 4.94 40.04 -29.19
C VAL A 374 4.28 40.87 -28.09
N ARG A 375 3.21 41.58 -28.46
CA ARG A 375 2.29 42.26 -27.56
C ARG A 375 0.88 41.82 -27.94
N LEU A 376 0.23 41.10 -27.04
CA LEU A 376 -1.15 40.66 -27.19
C LEU A 376 -2.05 41.70 -26.54
N THR A 377 -3.19 42.00 -27.14
CA THR A 377 -4.32 42.55 -26.38
C THR A 377 -5.26 41.40 -26.10
N VAL A 378 -5.58 41.19 -24.83
CA VAL A 378 -6.50 40.14 -24.39
C VAL A 378 -7.75 40.72 -23.75
N LYS A 379 -8.83 39.95 -23.78
CA LYS A 379 -10.09 40.20 -23.05
C LYS A 379 -10.20 39.16 -21.93
N ASP A 380 -10.29 39.59 -20.67
CA ASP A 380 -10.46 38.69 -19.51
C ASP A 380 -11.91 38.21 -19.33
N LYS A 381 -12.17 37.47 -18.24
CA LYS A 381 -13.51 36.94 -17.90
C LYS A 381 -14.56 38.04 -17.65
N ALA A 382 -14.14 39.19 -17.10
CA ALA A 382 -15.00 40.35 -16.88
C ALA A 382 -15.19 41.21 -18.14
N GLY A 383 -14.46 40.92 -19.22
CA GLY A 383 -14.51 41.65 -20.48
C GLY A 383 -13.52 42.81 -20.57
N HIS A 384 -12.65 42.99 -19.56
CA HIS A 384 -11.61 44.01 -19.56
C HIS A 384 -10.55 43.72 -20.61
N ARG A 385 -10.13 44.77 -21.32
CA ARG A 385 -9.09 44.67 -22.34
C ARG A 385 -7.77 45.18 -21.81
N LEU A 386 -6.76 44.33 -21.85
CA LEU A 386 -5.42 44.67 -21.36
C LEU A 386 -4.31 44.14 -22.29
N PRO A 387 -3.14 44.79 -22.30
CA PRO A 387 -1.98 44.29 -23.00
C PRO A 387 -1.24 43.21 -22.18
N ILE A 388 -0.77 42.16 -22.85
CA ILE A 388 0.29 41.26 -22.38
C ILE A 388 1.53 41.54 -23.23
N ALA A 389 2.64 41.94 -22.63
CA ALA A 389 3.88 42.24 -23.33
C ALA A 389 4.98 41.23 -22.98
N PHE A 390 5.63 40.66 -24.00
CA PHE A 390 6.62 39.59 -23.84
C PHE A 390 8.04 40.16 -23.66
N TYR A 391 8.58 40.03 -22.46
CA TYR A 391 9.93 40.39 -22.00
C TYR A 391 10.85 39.19 -21.77
N THR A 392 10.45 38.03 -22.25
CA THR A 392 11.31 36.84 -22.41
C THR A 392 12.50 37.11 -23.34
N ASP A 393 13.51 36.26 -23.29
CA ASP A 393 14.73 36.36 -24.12
C ASP A 393 14.41 36.44 -25.63
N ASP A 394 13.45 35.61 -26.08
CA ASP A 394 13.01 35.52 -27.47
C ASP A 394 11.87 36.50 -27.82
N ARG A 395 11.45 37.34 -26.85
CA ARG A 395 10.44 38.40 -27.02
C ARG A 395 9.11 37.90 -27.59
N GLY A 396 8.71 36.68 -27.23
CA GLY A 396 7.47 36.02 -27.65
C GLY A 396 7.59 35.14 -28.89
N ARG A 397 8.78 35.01 -29.50
CA ARG A 397 9.01 34.13 -30.67
C ARG A 397 9.08 32.65 -30.30
N GLU A 398 9.20 32.34 -29.01
CA GLU A 398 9.08 31.01 -28.44
C GLU A 398 7.68 30.39 -28.67
N ILE A 399 6.65 31.22 -28.85
CA ILE A 399 5.31 30.75 -29.20
C ILE A 399 5.24 30.51 -30.71
N ALA A 400 4.86 29.29 -31.09
CA ALA A 400 4.66 28.95 -32.49
C ALA A 400 3.66 29.92 -33.17
N PRO A 401 3.95 30.45 -34.37
CA PRO A 401 3.05 31.37 -35.08
C PRO A 401 1.63 30.81 -35.32
N SER A 402 1.49 29.48 -35.37
CA SER A 402 0.20 28.80 -35.47
C SER A 402 -0.68 28.94 -34.21
N MET A 403 -0.08 29.23 -33.06
CA MET A 403 -0.75 29.37 -31.76
C MET A 403 -1.09 30.84 -31.44
N LEU A 404 -0.39 31.81 -32.03
CA LEU A 404 -0.72 33.24 -31.91
C LEU A 404 -1.89 33.61 -32.81
N ARG A 405 -3.12 33.31 -32.37
CA ARG A 405 -4.36 33.59 -33.13
C ARG A 405 -5.39 34.34 -32.30
N VAL A 406 -6.08 35.27 -32.95
CA VAL A 406 -7.25 35.93 -32.36
C VAL A 406 -8.33 34.88 -32.10
N GLY A 407 -8.95 34.96 -30.92
CA GLY A 407 -9.95 34.01 -30.42
C GLY A 407 -9.36 32.80 -29.70
N TYR A 408 -8.05 32.73 -29.48
CA TYR A 408 -7.42 31.72 -28.60
C TYR A 408 -7.25 32.27 -27.18
N THR A 409 -7.25 31.39 -26.19
CA THR A 409 -7.09 31.75 -24.78
C THR A 409 -5.66 31.59 -24.32
N VAL A 410 -5.14 32.59 -23.62
CA VAL A 410 -3.87 32.55 -22.91
C VAL A 410 -4.13 32.22 -21.45
N ALA A 411 -3.36 31.29 -20.89
CA ALA A 411 -3.25 31.06 -19.46
C ALA A 411 -1.86 31.48 -18.97
N ILE A 412 -1.79 32.25 -17.89
CA ILE A 412 -0.53 32.71 -17.28
C ILE A 412 -0.55 32.37 -15.81
N LEU A 413 0.47 31.64 -15.33
CA LEU A 413 0.66 31.33 -13.91
C LEU A 413 1.31 32.51 -13.19
N TYR A 414 0.80 32.84 -12.01
CA TYR A 414 1.31 33.88 -11.11
C TYR A 414 1.52 35.28 -11.72
N PRO A 415 0.65 35.80 -12.62
CA PRO A 415 0.86 37.12 -13.18
C PRO A 415 0.57 38.21 -12.14
N GLU A 416 1.28 39.32 -12.28
CA GLU A 416 1.10 40.54 -11.50
C GLU A 416 0.70 41.70 -12.44
N GLN A 417 0.02 42.71 -11.91
CA GLN A 417 -0.29 43.94 -12.66
C GLN A 417 0.98 44.75 -12.90
N HIS A 418 1.15 45.26 -14.13
CA HIS A 418 2.33 46.04 -14.53
C HIS A 418 1.95 47.31 -15.29
N GLY A 419 2.50 48.44 -14.85
CA GLY A 419 2.42 49.71 -15.58
C GLY A 419 3.52 49.82 -16.64
N PHE A 420 3.14 50.15 -17.87
CA PHE A 420 4.06 50.36 -18.98
C PHE A 420 4.37 51.86 -19.19
N LEU A 421 5.47 52.14 -19.90
CA LEU A 421 5.91 53.52 -20.19
C LEU A 421 4.91 54.31 -21.05
N ASP A 422 4.06 53.64 -21.81
CA ASP A 422 2.97 54.25 -22.60
C ASP A 422 1.73 54.57 -21.74
N SER A 423 1.85 54.49 -20.42
CA SER A 423 0.78 54.65 -19.43
C SER A 423 -0.34 53.61 -19.50
N SER A 424 -0.19 52.56 -20.32
CA SER A 424 -1.08 51.40 -20.24
C SER A 424 -0.72 50.53 -19.03
N VAL A 425 -1.70 49.82 -18.49
CA VAL A 425 -1.52 48.83 -17.42
C VAL A 425 -1.93 47.47 -17.97
N GLY A 426 -1.13 46.45 -17.72
CA GLY A 426 -1.38 45.09 -18.21
C GLY A 426 -0.44 44.08 -17.57
N ILE A 427 -0.14 42.98 -18.26
CA ILE A 427 0.74 41.92 -17.74
C ILE A 427 2.07 41.95 -18.47
N ARG A 428 3.16 41.97 -17.70
CA ARG A 428 4.52 41.82 -18.21
C ARG A 428 4.96 40.37 -18.05
N HIS A 429 5.16 39.69 -19.17
CA HIS A 429 5.52 38.27 -19.18
C HIS A 429 7.02 38.08 -19.39
N GLU A 430 7.72 37.46 -18.44
CA GLU A 430 9.18 37.37 -18.44
C GLU A 430 9.73 35.94 -18.52
N ASP A 431 8.92 34.92 -18.16
CA ASP A 431 9.33 33.51 -18.19
C ASP A 431 8.44 32.68 -19.12
N GLN A 432 9.02 32.20 -20.21
CA GLN A 432 8.37 31.37 -21.22
C GLN A 432 7.64 30.13 -20.67
N LYS A 433 8.02 29.62 -19.49
CA LYS A 433 7.38 28.43 -18.90
C LYS A 433 6.09 28.77 -18.14
N LEU A 434 5.80 30.04 -17.86
CA LEU A 434 4.61 30.43 -17.08
C LEU A 434 3.38 30.73 -17.94
N LEU A 435 3.50 30.68 -19.27
CA LEU A 435 2.40 31.01 -20.19
C LEU A 435 2.15 29.88 -21.18
N LYS A 436 0.87 29.54 -21.35
CA LYS A 436 0.42 28.64 -22.40
C LYS A 436 -0.76 29.22 -23.17
N VAL A 437 -0.81 28.94 -24.48
CA VAL A 437 -1.93 29.32 -25.34
C VAL A 437 -2.75 28.07 -25.69
N PHE A 438 -4.06 28.13 -25.45
CA PHE A 438 -5.01 27.07 -25.76
C PHE A 438 -5.82 27.43 -27.03
N PRO A 439 -6.00 26.49 -27.97
CA PRO A 439 -6.67 26.74 -29.24
C PRO A 439 -8.21 26.69 -29.10
N VAL A 440 -8.75 27.51 -28.19
CA VAL A 440 -10.16 27.63 -27.85
C VAL A 440 -10.42 29.07 -27.40
N SER A 441 -11.62 29.61 -27.65
CA SER A 441 -12.01 30.92 -27.11
C SER A 441 -12.32 30.84 -25.62
N LEU A 442 -12.30 31.97 -24.93
CA LEU A 442 -12.50 31.97 -23.48
C LEU A 442 -13.93 31.52 -23.13
N ASP A 443 -14.92 31.98 -23.90
CA ASP A 443 -16.33 31.57 -23.70
C ASP A 443 -16.52 30.05 -23.87
N ASN A 444 -15.88 29.44 -24.87
CA ASN A 444 -15.98 27.99 -25.08
C ASN A 444 -15.20 27.20 -24.01
N LEU A 445 -14.13 27.77 -23.46
CA LEU A 445 -13.41 27.18 -22.33
C LEU A 445 -14.25 27.22 -21.05
N MET A 446 -14.99 28.30 -20.81
CA MET A 446 -15.94 28.39 -19.69
C MET A 446 -17.10 27.40 -19.85
N LEU A 447 -17.64 27.25 -21.07
CA LEU A 447 -18.64 26.20 -21.35
C LEU A 447 -18.10 24.79 -21.12
N LEU A 448 -16.82 24.54 -21.41
CA LEU A 448 -16.17 23.29 -21.08
C LEU A 448 -16.06 23.11 -19.56
N SER A 449 -15.68 24.15 -18.81
CA SER A 449 -15.66 24.13 -17.33
C SER A 449 -17.02 23.72 -16.78
N ASP A 450 -18.10 24.36 -17.25
CA ASP A 450 -19.47 24.07 -16.82
C ASP A 450 -19.84 22.59 -17.06
N LYS A 451 -19.43 22.01 -18.20
CA LYS A 451 -19.63 20.58 -18.46
C LYS A 451 -18.79 19.70 -17.54
N MET A 452 -17.57 20.08 -17.21
CA MET A 452 -16.70 19.30 -16.33
C MET A 452 -17.27 19.21 -14.91
N GLN A 453 -17.82 20.31 -14.39
CA GLN A 453 -18.52 20.32 -13.11
C GLN A 453 -19.69 19.31 -13.07
N VAL A 454 -20.36 19.06 -14.20
CA VAL A 454 -21.54 18.16 -14.24
C VAL A 454 -21.17 16.70 -14.53
N TYR A 455 -20.24 16.47 -15.47
CA TYR A 455 -20.04 15.15 -16.08
C TYR A 455 -18.73 14.46 -15.68
N ALA A 456 -17.79 15.19 -15.09
CA ALA A 456 -16.52 14.63 -14.62
C ALA A 456 -16.47 14.44 -13.10
N MET A 457 -17.30 15.18 -12.36
CA MET A 457 -17.43 14.99 -10.91
C MET A 457 -17.93 13.60 -10.55
N LEU A 458 -17.36 13.07 -9.47
CA LEU A 458 -17.91 11.95 -8.72
C LEU A 458 -18.61 12.56 -7.50
N ALA A 459 -19.88 12.22 -7.29
CA ALA A 459 -20.66 12.65 -6.13
C ALA A 459 -21.43 11.43 -5.60
N ASP A 460 -21.34 11.15 -4.29
CA ASP A 460 -21.99 10.00 -3.64
C ASP A 460 -21.70 8.66 -4.36
N GLY A 461 -20.48 8.50 -4.89
CA GLY A 461 -20.06 7.29 -5.63
C GLY A 461 -20.72 7.12 -7.00
N LYS A 462 -21.44 8.11 -7.51
CA LYS A 462 -22.09 8.11 -8.83
C LYS A 462 -21.54 9.20 -9.73
N ARG A 463 -21.60 8.95 -11.03
CA ARG A 463 -21.27 9.94 -12.07
C ARG A 463 -22.43 10.09 -13.03
N THR A 464 -22.53 11.26 -13.65
CA THR A 464 -23.54 11.57 -14.66
C THR A 464 -23.10 11.07 -16.03
N CYS A 465 -23.90 10.22 -16.67
CA CYS A 465 -23.66 9.80 -18.04
C CYS A 465 -23.83 10.99 -19.01
N HIS A 466 -22.77 11.35 -19.74
CA HIS A 466 -22.81 12.47 -20.69
C HIS A 466 -23.73 12.21 -21.89
N GLY A 467 -24.11 10.95 -22.17
CA GLY A 467 -25.02 10.62 -23.27
C GLY A 467 -26.51 10.75 -22.91
N CYS A 468 -26.90 10.38 -21.70
CA CYS A 468 -28.31 10.28 -21.31
C CYS A 468 -28.69 11.05 -20.05
N ASN A 469 -27.73 11.74 -19.41
CA ASN A 469 -27.87 12.53 -18.19
C ASN A 469 -28.45 11.74 -17.00
N LYS A 470 -28.16 10.44 -16.93
CA LYS A 470 -28.52 9.60 -15.77
C LYS A 470 -27.30 9.31 -14.93
N ASP A 471 -27.50 9.30 -13.62
CA ASP A 471 -26.45 8.99 -12.65
C ASP A 471 -26.33 7.48 -12.48
N SER A 472 -25.09 6.99 -12.42
CA SER A 472 -24.79 5.58 -12.19
C SER A 472 -23.43 5.43 -11.53
N ALA A 473 -23.31 4.39 -10.70
CA ALA A 473 -22.03 3.97 -10.13
C ALA A 473 -21.18 3.16 -11.13
N SER A 474 -21.82 2.57 -12.15
CA SER A 474 -21.16 1.77 -13.18
C SER A 474 -21.30 2.46 -14.54
N LEU A 475 -20.28 3.22 -14.92
CA LEU A 475 -20.17 3.87 -16.23
C LEU A 475 -18.80 3.57 -16.85
N MET A 476 -18.76 3.49 -18.18
CA MET A 476 -17.52 3.37 -18.94
C MET A 476 -16.88 4.75 -19.17
N LYS A 477 -15.59 4.86 -18.86
CA LYS A 477 -14.78 6.07 -19.05
C LYS A 477 -14.39 6.26 -20.51
N CYS A 478 -14.31 7.50 -20.98
CA CYS A 478 -13.66 7.79 -22.25
C CYS A 478 -12.14 7.58 -22.15
N ALA A 479 -11.61 6.60 -22.86
CA ALA A 479 -10.17 6.26 -22.88
C ALA A 479 -9.26 7.33 -23.52
N LYS A 480 -9.77 8.47 -23.98
CA LYS A 480 -8.98 9.53 -24.64
C LYS A 480 -8.76 10.74 -23.74
N CYS A 481 -9.81 11.23 -23.11
CA CYS A 481 -9.75 12.42 -22.24
C CYS A 481 -9.78 12.05 -20.75
N ASP A 482 -10.28 10.87 -20.40
CA ASP A 482 -10.46 10.38 -19.02
C ASP A 482 -11.49 11.13 -18.16
N PHE A 483 -12.15 12.18 -18.69
CA PHE A 483 -13.11 12.98 -17.92
C PHE A 483 -14.58 12.60 -18.12
N PHE A 484 -14.97 12.16 -19.32
CA PHE A 484 -16.39 11.88 -19.62
C PHE A 484 -16.75 10.40 -19.50
N TRP A 485 -17.96 10.14 -18.99
CA TRP A 485 -18.45 8.80 -18.65
C TRP A 485 -19.78 8.47 -19.35
N TYR A 486 -20.00 7.18 -19.62
CA TYR A 486 -21.13 6.69 -20.42
C TYR A 486 -21.72 5.40 -19.85
N CYS A 487 -23.03 5.18 -20.00
CA CYS A 487 -23.63 3.90 -19.59
C CYS A 487 -23.13 2.74 -20.47
N ASP A 488 -23.02 3.02 -21.77
CA ASP A 488 -22.72 2.06 -22.82
C ASP A 488 -22.22 2.79 -24.07
N LYS A 489 -21.97 2.01 -25.13
CA LYS A 489 -21.47 2.51 -26.42
C LYS A 489 -22.47 3.41 -27.16
N ASP A 490 -23.77 3.25 -26.94
CA ASP A 490 -24.79 4.06 -27.59
C ASP A 490 -24.84 5.46 -26.94
N CYS A 491 -24.79 5.52 -25.61
CA CYS A 491 -24.61 6.75 -24.86
C CYS A 491 -23.29 7.43 -25.22
N GLN A 492 -22.21 6.67 -25.44
CA GLN A 492 -20.94 7.24 -25.91
C GLN A 492 -21.08 7.87 -27.28
N THR A 493 -21.74 7.21 -28.24
CA THR A 493 -21.98 7.75 -29.58
C THR A 493 -22.82 9.03 -29.52
N ARG A 494 -23.89 9.01 -28.72
CA ARG A 494 -24.77 10.18 -28.52
C ARG A 494 -24.01 11.35 -27.91
N GLY A 495 -23.30 11.12 -26.81
CA GLY A 495 -22.49 12.15 -26.17
C GLY A 495 -21.38 12.70 -27.07
N TRP A 496 -20.80 11.84 -27.92
CA TRP A 496 -19.75 12.21 -28.86
C TRP A 496 -20.23 13.14 -29.98
N VAL A 497 -21.40 12.87 -30.56
CA VAL A 497 -21.92 13.58 -31.74
C VAL A 497 -22.90 14.68 -31.35
N GLU A 498 -23.89 14.37 -30.51
CA GLU A 498 -25.02 15.27 -30.20
C GLU A 498 -24.67 16.25 -29.07
N ASN A 499 -23.95 15.79 -28.04
CA ASN A 499 -23.63 16.63 -26.86
C ASN A 499 -22.24 17.30 -26.96
N GLY A 500 -21.58 17.20 -28.10
CA GLY A 500 -20.38 17.97 -28.42
C GLY A 500 -19.06 17.44 -27.85
N HIS A 501 -19.03 16.26 -27.22
CA HIS A 501 -17.82 15.73 -26.58
C HIS A 501 -16.65 15.56 -27.57
N LYS A 502 -16.89 15.36 -28.87
CA LYS A 502 -15.80 15.29 -29.86
C LYS A 502 -14.87 16.51 -29.83
N ALA A 503 -15.42 17.72 -29.67
CA ALA A 503 -14.64 18.95 -29.60
C ALA A 503 -13.92 19.05 -28.24
N ASP A 504 -14.66 18.82 -27.16
CA ASP A 504 -14.17 18.86 -25.78
C ASP A 504 -13.04 17.84 -25.54
N CYS A 505 -13.20 16.62 -26.03
CA CYS A 505 -12.19 15.55 -25.95
C CYS A 505 -10.89 15.93 -26.66
N LYS A 506 -10.94 16.72 -27.73
CA LYS A 506 -9.72 17.16 -28.44
C LYS A 506 -8.93 18.14 -27.57
N LEU A 507 -9.62 19.01 -26.84
CA LEU A 507 -9.00 19.98 -25.92
C LEU A 507 -8.44 19.27 -24.69
N LEU A 508 -9.24 18.42 -24.05
CA LEU A 508 -8.86 17.66 -22.83
C LEU A 508 -7.80 16.58 -23.07
N ARG A 509 -7.26 16.43 -24.28
CA ARG A 509 -6.06 15.61 -24.53
C ARG A 509 -4.78 16.37 -24.25
N ASP A 510 -4.85 17.70 -24.16
CA ASP A 510 -3.72 18.52 -23.76
C ASP A 510 -3.49 18.34 -22.24
N PRO A 511 -2.32 17.84 -21.81
CA PRO A 511 -2.04 17.57 -20.39
C PRO A 511 -2.10 18.83 -19.53
N ASP A 512 -1.78 20.00 -20.08
CA ASP A 512 -1.80 21.26 -19.33
C ASP A 512 -3.22 21.74 -19.12
N LEU A 513 -4.10 21.54 -20.11
CA LEU A 513 -5.50 21.84 -19.92
C LEU A 513 -6.14 20.88 -18.90
N LYS A 514 -5.76 19.59 -18.91
CA LYS A 514 -6.16 18.65 -17.86
C LYS A 514 -5.67 19.12 -16.48
N GLY A 515 -4.42 19.57 -16.41
CA GLY A 515 -3.81 20.07 -15.19
C GLY A 515 -4.62 21.21 -14.58
N LEU A 516 -5.11 22.17 -15.37
CA LEU A 516 -5.93 23.26 -14.84
C LEU A 516 -7.20 22.80 -14.10
N PHE A 517 -7.74 21.62 -14.45
CA PHE A 517 -8.95 21.04 -13.84
C PHE A 517 -8.66 20.10 -12.65
N LEU A 518 -7.44 19.58 -12.55
CA LEU A 518 -7.06 18.57 -11.55
C LEU A 518 -6.14 19.14 -10.47
N LEU A 519 -5.57 20.32 -10.70
CA LEU A 519 -4.68 20.94 -9.75
C LEU A 519 -5.42 21.38 -8.50
N LYS A 520 -4.79 21.17 -7.34
CA LYS A 520 -5.22 21.76 -6.08
C LYS A 520 -4.64 23.17 -5.97
N TRP A 521 -5.45 24.16 -6.27
CA TRP A 521 -5.01 25.56 -6.31
C TRP A 521 -4.78 26.16 -4.92
N ASP A 522 -5.34 25.56 -3.88
CA ASP A 522 -5.24 25.96 -2.48
C ASP A 522 -4.02 25.37 -1.73
N GLU A 523 -3.30 24.41 -2.33
CA GLU A 523 -2.13 23.76 -1.73
C GLU A 523 -0.82 24.24 -2.39
N PHE A 524 -0.20 25.32 -1.88
CA PHE A 524 1.07 25.82 -2.41
C PHE A 524 2.30 25.18 -1.74
N GLU A 525 3.04 24.35 -2.47
CA GLU A 525 4.35 23.81 -2.04
C GLU A 525 5.54 24.50 -2.71
N ASP A 526 5.47 24.71 -4.03
CA ASP A 526 6.49 25.41 -4.84
C ASP A 526 5.87 26.03 -6.10
N TYR A 527 6.57 26.96 -6.75
CA TYR A 527 6.13 27.56 -8.00
C TYR A 527 6.04 26.52 -9.13
N MET A 528 4.91 26.57 -9.84
CA MET A 528 4.65 25.71 -10.97
C MET A 528 5.00 26.35 -12.31
N SER A 529 5.15 25.52 -13.33
CA SER A 529 5.33 25.98 -14.71
C SER A 529 4.73 24.99 -15.70
N PHE A 530 4.46 25.43 -16.93
CA PHE A 530 4.07 24.54 -18.02
C PHE A 530 5.29 23.76 -18.56
N PRO A 531 5.15 22.45 -18.85
CA PRO A 531 3.95 21.65 -18.67
C PRO A 531 3.63 21.37 -17.19
N LEU A 532 2.35 21.42 -16.82
CA LEU A 532 1.86 21.17 -15.47
C LEU A 532 2.10 19.70 -15.10
N THR A 533 2.91 19.48 -14.08
CA THR A 533 3.13 18.17 -13.47
C THR A 533 2.19 18.01 -12.28
N PHE A 534 1.33 17.01 -12.32
CA PHE A 534 0.52 16.57 -11.19
C PHE A 534 0.86 15.10 -10.92
N GLU A 535 1.05 14.71 -9.66
CA GLU A 535 1.24 13.30 -9.29
C GLU A 535 -0.10 12.56 -9.53
N GLU A 536 -0.08 11.50 -10.34
CA GLU A 536 -1.27 10.69 -10.69
C GLU A 536 -1.75 9.80 -9.53
#